data_AF-A0A7V9AGX9-F1
#
_entry.id   AF-A0A7V9AGX9-F1
#
_cell.length_a   1.000
_cell.length_b   1.000
_cell.length_c   1.000
_cell.angle_alpha   90.00
_cell.angle_beta   90.00
_cell.angle_gamma   90.00
#
_symmetry.space_group_name_H-M   'P 1'
#
loop_
_entity.id
_entity.type
_entity.pdbx_description
1 polymer ?
#
loop_
_entity_poly.entity_id
_entity_poly.type
_entity_poly.pdbx_seq_one_letter_code
_entity_poly.pdbx_strand_id
1 'polypeptide(L)'
;MWAFTHAHAANWHPVTWLSHMLDCQLYGLKPSGHHLTNVLLHIATAILLFMVLRQTTAAFWRSATVAAIFAIHPLRVESVAWVAERKDVLSGLFFMLTLGAYARYARQPWSPGRYGLVVLMFAIGLMCKPMLVTVPLVLLLIDYWPLNRFAALKDRRHTMFAIPRRLALEKLPFLGLAAASCVATLIAQKGSIQTFVGLPLSSRVGNAFTSYVTYLWQIFWPVDLAVLYPFPGHHIVVFGIASFVLLAAISASVFARRRRRYLVTGWLWYLVMLGPVIGILQVGNQARADRYTYLPQIGLYLLLTWLVADLCASWRHRRLFLSTLAVTIIGLLTFTARAQTSHWRNSESLWTRAIVCTSDNAIAYTNLAEACFQKGKWTRRSLIVRKRWKLIPPKRSRTPL
;
A
#
# COMPACT_ATOMS: atom_id res chain seq x y z
N MET A 1 3.15 3.51 -28.93
CA MET A 1 3.71 4.85 -28.59
C MET A 1 2.81 5.69 -27.66
N TRP A 2 1.47 5.57 -27.69
CA TRP A 2 0.56 6.38 -26.83
C TRP A 2 0.83 6.28 -25.32
N ALA A 3 1.01 5.07 -24.78
CA ALA A 3 1.10 4.85 -23.34
C ALA A 3 2.23 5.63 -22.65
N PHE A 4 3.35 5.87 -23.33
CA PHE A 4 4.52 6.54 -22.75
C PHE A 4 4.46 8.07 -22.84
N THR A 5 3.62 8.62 -23.73
CA THR A 5 3.62 10.05 -24.05
C THR A 5 2.42 10.81 -23.50
N HIS A 6 1.39 10.12 -22.99
CA HIS A 6 0.15 10.74 -22.53
C HIS A 6 -0.08 10.51 -21.03
N ALA A 7 -0.79 11.45 -20.39
CA ALA A 7 -1.40 11.24 -19.08
C ALA A 7 -2.90 10.99 -19.26
N HIS A 8 -3.49 10.09 -18.47
CA HIS A 8 -4.93 9.82 -18.48
C HIS A 8 -5.47 9.75 -17.05
N ALA A 9 -6.64 10.36 -16.81
CA ALA A 9 -7.27 10.44 -15.50
C ALA A 9 -6.30 10.91 -14.40
N ALA A 10 -5.49 11.94 -14.69
CA ALA A 10 -4.47 12.50 -13.80
C ALA A 10 -3.39 11.52 -13.33
N ASN A 11 -3.10 10.48 -14.12
CA ASN A 11 -2.04 9.53 -13.83
C ASN A 11 -1.16 9.31 -15.08
N TRP A 12 0.12 9.01 -14.85
CA TRP A 12 1.05 8.48 -15.85
C TRP A 12 1.59 7.14 -15.37
N HIS A 13 1.13 6.05 -16.00
CA HIS A 13 1.47 4.68 -15.62
C HIS A 13 1.50 3.74 -16.84
N PRO A 14 2.42 3.99 -17.81
CA PRO A 14 2.44 3.34 -19.13
C PRO A 14 2.38 1.82 -19.08
N VAL A 15 3.13 1.19 -18.16
CA VAL A 15 3.24 -0.27 -18.10
C VAL A 15 1.92 -0.89 -17.63
N THR A 16 1.17 -0.20 -16.77
CA THR A 16 -0.18 -0.64 -16.38
C THR A 16 -1.15 -0.55 -17.56
N TRP A 17 -1.08 0.52 -18.36
CA TRP A 17 -1.94 0.65 -19.54
C TRP A 17 -1.61 -0.40 -20.59
N LEU A 18 -0.33 -0.65 -20.86
CA LEU A 18 0.08 -1.74 -21.75
C LEU A 18 -0.44 -3.10 -21.27
N SER A 19 -0.41 -3.35 -19.95
CA SER A 19 -0.99 -4.57 -19.39
C SER A 19 -2.51 -4.65 -19.59
N HIS A 20 -3.25 -3.55 -19.45
CA HIS A 20 -4.68 -3.54 -19.78
C HIS A 20 -4.95 -3.71 -21.27
N MET A 21 -4.14 -3.10 -22.14
CA MET A 21 -4.24 -3.25 -23.59
C MET A 21 -4.04 -4.71 -24.00
N LEU A 22 -3.07 -5.40 -23.40
CA LEU A 22 -2.84 -6.82 -23.62
C LEU A 22 -4.06 -7.65 -23.20
N ASP A 23 -4.65 -7.39 -22.04
CA ASP A 23 -5.87 -8.08 -21.62
C ASP A 23 -7.06 -7.80 -22.55
N CYS A 24 -7.20 -6.58 -23.05
CA CYS A 24 -8.22 -6.28 -24.05
C CYS A 24 -7.99 -7.06 -25.36
N GLN A 25 -6.75 -7.26 -25.78
CA GLN A 25 -6.42 -8.07 -26.95
C GLN A 25 -6.72 -9.56 -26.75
N LEU A 26 -6.42 -10.09 -25.56
CA LEU A 26 -6.57 -11.52 -25.26
C LEU A 26 -8.00 -11.91 -24.87
N TYR A 27 -8.68 -11.05 -24.10
CA TYR A 27 -9.96 -11.37 -23.45
C TYR A 27 -11.12 -10.46 -23.87
N GLY A 28 -10.84 -9.40 -24.64
CA GLY A 28 -11.81 -8.33 -24.88
C GLY A 28 -12.20 -7.62 -23.58
N LEU A 29 -13.47 -7.19 -23.49
CA LEU A 29 -14.03 -6.54 -22.29
C LEU A 29 -14.62 -7.54 -21.28
N LYS A 30 -14.40 -8.85 -21.44
CA LYS A 30 -14.93 -9.87 -20.53
C LYS A 30 -14.23 -9.75 -19.16
N PRO A 31 -14.94 -9.42 -18.07
CA PRO A 31 -14.30 -9.06 -16.80
C PRO A 31 -13.49 -10.22 -16.18
N SER A 32 -13.86 -11.47 -16.45
CA SER A 32 -13.18 -12.66 -15.91
C SER A 32 -11.69 -12.71 -16.25
N GLY A 33 -11.29 -12.40 -17.48
CA GLY A 33 -9.88 -12.38 -17.90
C GLY A 33 -9.09 -11.30 -17.16
N HIS A 34 -9.68 -10.12 -16.99
CA HIS A 34 -9.03 -9.00 -16.29
C HIS A 34 -8.83 -9.28 -14.80
N HIS A 35 -9.81 -9.94 -14.15
CA HIS A 35 -9.67 -10.41 -12.77
C HIS A 35 -8.61 -11.52 -12.65
N LEU A 36 -8.58 -12.47 -13.59
CA LEU A 36 -7.59 -13.55 -13.60
C LEU A 36 -6.16 -12.99 -13.65
N THR A 37 -5.90 -12.02 -14.53
CA THR A 37 -4.60 -11.33 -14.59
C THR A 37 -4.22 -10.72 -13.24
N ASN A 38 -5.13 -10.00 -12.57
CA ASN A 38 -4.85 -9.40 -11.26
C ASN A 38 -4.54 -10.46 -10.19
N VAL A 39 -5.28 -11.57 -10.17
CA VAL A 39 -5.07 -12.67 -9.24
C VAL A 39 -3.70 -13.33 -9.47
N LEU A 40 -3.33 -13.60 -10.73
CA LEU A 40 -2.03 -14.18 -11.07
C LEU A 40 -0.87 -13.25 -10.68
N LEU A 41 -1.01 -11.95 -10.91
CA LEU A 41 -0.02 -10.95 -10.47
C LEU A 41 0.12 -10.92 -8.95
N HIS A 42 -0.99 -10.99 -8.21
CA HIS A 42 -0.97 -11.02 -6.75
C HIS A 42 -0.32 -12.30 -6.20
N ILE A 43 -0.65 -13.47 -6.75
CA ILE A 43 -0.02 -14.75 -6.39
C ILE A 43 1.49 -14.71 -6.66
N ALA A 44 1.91 -14.26 -7.84
CA ALA A 44 3.32 -14.10 -8.17
C ALA A 44 4.03 -13.15 -7.19
N THR A 45 3.38 -12.04 -6.83
CA THR A 45 3.90 -11.09 -5.83
C THR A 45 4.08 -11.74 -4.47
N ALA A 46 3.11 -12.52 -3.99
CA ALA A 46 3.19 -13.21 -2.69
C ALA A 46 4.30 -14.29 -2.68
N ILE A 47 4.43 -15.06 -3.77
CA ILE A 47 5.50 -16.06 -3.93
C ILE A 47 6.87 -15.37 -3.92
N LEU A 48 7.02 -14.28 -4.67
CA LEU A 48 8.28 -13.53 -4.69
C LEU A 48 8.58 -12.88 -3.34
N LEU A 49 7.58 -12.36 -2.62
CA LEU A 49 7.76 -11.88 -1.25
C LEU A 49 8.34 -12.97 -0.35
N PHE A 50 7.77 -14.18 -0.40
CA PHE A 50 8.33 -15.33 0.33
C PHE A 50 9.78 -15.61 -0.08
N MET A 51 10.08 -15.67 -1.39
CA MET A 51 11.42 -15.94 -1.89
C MET A 51 12.44 -14.88 -1.45
N VAL A 52 12.08 -13.60 -1.53
CA VAL A 52 12.93 -12.46 -1.12
C VAL A 52 13.20 -12.51 0.38
N LEU A 53 12.17 -12.70 1.20
CA LEU A 53 12.34 -12.77 2.66
C LEU A 53 13.16 -14.01 3.05
N ARG A 54 12.90 -15.17 2.45
CA ARG A 54 13.69 -16.38 2.70
C ARG A 54 15.16 -16.18 2.29
N GLN A 55 15.39 -15.58 1.13
CA GLN A 55 16.74 -15.29 0.63
C GLN A 55 17.50 -14.35 1.57
N THR A 56 16.84 -13.33 2.10
CA THR A 56 17.50 -12.26 2.84
C THR A 56 17.60 -12.52 4.34
N THR A 57 16.69 -13.33 4.91
CA THR A 57 16.64 -13.63 6.35
C THR A 57 17.05 -15.07 6.71
N ALA A 58 17.09 -15.99 5.74
CA ALA A 58 17.22 -17.44 5.93
C ALA A 58 16.13 -18.09 6.81
N ALA A 59 15.09 -17.36 7.22
CA ALA A 59 14.05 -17.86 8.11
C ALA A 59 12.81 -18.33 7.33
N PHE A 60 12.76 -19.63 6.98
CA PHE A 60 11.69 -20.20 6.15
C PHE A 60 10.29 -19.93 6.70
N TRP A 61 9.98 -20.39 7.92
CA TRP A 61 8.63 -20.30 8.48
C TRP A 61 8.17 -18.86 8.71
N ARG A 62 9.06 -18.00 9.23
CA ARG A 62 8.74 -16.57 9.41
C ARG A 62 8.46 -15.88 8.06
N SER A 63 9.25 -16.19 7.03
CA SER A 63 9.02 -15.67 5.67
C SER A 63 7.71 -16.18 5.07
N ALA A 64 7.39 -17.47 5.27
CA ALA A 64 6.15 -18.08 4.81
C ALA A 64 4.93 -17.44 5.49
N THR A 65 4.98 -17.21 6.81
CA THR A 65 3.90 -16.53 7.54
C THR A 65 3.64 -15.11 7.02
N VAL A 66 4.70 -14.31 6.79
CA VAL A 66 4.54 -12.95 6.24
C VAL A 66 3.90 -12.98 4.85
N ALA A 67 4.36 -13.87 3.97
CA ALA A 67 3.83 -13.98 2.62
C ALA A 67 2.38 -14.50 2.61
N ALA A 68 2.06 -15.46 3.47
CA ALA A 68 0.71 -15.98 3.63
C ALA A 68 -0.25 -14.88 4.10
N ILE A 69 0.06 -14.19 5.20
CA ILE A 69 -0.76 -13.07 5.70
C ILE A 69 -0.92 -12.01 4.61
N PHE A 70 0.15 -11.61 3.92
CA PHE A 70 0.07 -10.66 2.81
C PHE A 70 -0.87 -11.13 1.71
N ALA A 71 -0.86 -12.42 1.33
CA ALA A 71 -1.66 -12.95 0.23
C ALA A 71 -3.17 -12.99 0.51
N ILE A 72 -3.57 -13.11 1.77
CA ILE A 72 -4.98 -13.33 2.14
C ILE A 72 -5.59 -12.23 3.01
N HIS A 73 -4.84 -11.18 3.36
CA HIS A 73 -5.37 -10.11 4.21
C HIS A 73 -6.53 -9.37 3.50
N PRO A 74 -7.69 -9.08 4.15
CA PRO A 74 -8.84 -8.45 3.51
C PRO A 74 -8.55 -7.08 2.87
N LEU A 75 -7.58 -6.34 3.41
CA LEU A 75 -7.08 -5.08 2.81
C LEU A 75 -6.43 -5.25 1.43
N ARG A 76 -6.17 -6.47 0.95
CA ARG A 76 -5.71 -6.70 -0.44
C ARG A 76 -6.87 -6.74 -1.43
N VAL A 77 -8.10 -6.94 -0.96
CA VAL A 77 -9.25 -7.15 -1.83
C VAL A 77 -9.45 -5.98 -2.79
N GLU A 78 -9.32 -4.74 -2.32
CA GLU A 78 -9.43 -3.58 -3.21
C GLU A 78 -8.40 -3.63 -4.36
N SER A 79 -7.11 -3.88 -4.06
CA SER A 79 -6.06 -3.94 -5.08
C SER A 79 -6.21 -5.11 -6.05
N VAL A 80 -6.81 -6.22 -5.63
CA VAL A 80 -6.91 -7.45 -6.43
C VAL A 80 -8.25 -7.54 -7.18
N ALA A 81 -9.36 -7.34 -6.47
CA ALA A 81 -10.71 -7.46 -7.02
C ALA A 81 -11.08 -6.27 -7.90
N TRP A 82 -10.58 -5.06 -7.63
CA TRP A 82 -10.85 -3.93 -8.51
C TRP A 82 -9.94 -3.99 -9.74
N VAL A 83 -10.52 -4.32 -10.90
CA VAL A 83 -9.77 -4.45 -12.17
C VAL A 83 -8.89 -3.23 -12.45
N ALA A 84 -9.42 -2.02 -12.24
CA ALA A 84 -8.71 -0.77 -12.52
C ALA A 84 -7.51 -0.50 -11.58
N GLU A 85 -7.43 -1.17 -10.42
CA GLU A 85 -6.29 -1.05 -9.51
C GLU A 85 -5.14 -2.01 -9.85
N ARG A 86 -5.10 -2.54 -11.08
CA ARG A 86 -3.99 -3.35 -11.60
C ARG A 86 -2.61 -2.77 -11.32
N LYS A 87 -2.49 -1.44 -11.33
CA LYS A 87 -1.26 -0.72 -10.98
C LYS A 87 -0.66 -1.16 -9.64
N ASP A 88 -1.47 -1.53 -8.65
CA ASP A 88 -0.97 -2.03 -7.36
C ASP A 88 -0.31 -3.39 -7.46
N VAL A 89 -1.04 -4.38 -7.98
CA VAL A 89 -0.53 -5.75 -8.06
C VAL A 89 0.66 -5.83 -9.02
N LEU A 90 0.65 -5.05 -10.10
CA LEU A 90 1.75 -4.99 -11.07
C LEU A 90 2.98 -4.26 -10.51
N SER A 91 2.80 -3.10 -9.87
CA SER A 91 3.93 -2.42 -9.21
C SER A 91 4.48 -3.24 -8.05
N GLY A 92 3.64 -3.99 -7.34
CA GLY A 92 4.08 -4.91 -6.30
C GLY A 92 4.93 -6.06 -6.82
N LEU A 93 4.59 -6.61 -7.98
CA LEU A 93 5.42 -7.62 -8.66
C LEU A 93 6.82 -7.06 -8.93
N PHE A 94 6.91 -5.90 -9.59
CA PHE A 94 8.21 -5.27 -9.90
C PHE A 94 8.95 -4.82 -8.64
N PHE A 95 8.24 -4.37 -7.61
CA PHE A 95 8.84 -4.08 -6.31
C PHE A 95 9.55 -5.32 -5.73
N MET A 96 8.90 -6.50 -5.71
CA MET A 96 9.54 -7.73 -5.23
C MET A 96 10.72 -8.16 -6.11
N LEU A 97 10.60 -8.01 -7.43
CA LEU A 97 11.70 -8.27 -8.36
C LEU A 97 12.90 -7.33 -8.10
N THR A 98 12.65 -6.04 -7.87
CA THR A 98 13.69 -5.08 -7.46
C THR A 98 14.36 -5.51 -6.17
N LEU A 99 13.59 -5.87 -5.13
CA LEU A 99 14.18 -6.32 -3.85
C LEU A 99 14.99 -7.60 -3.99
N GLY A 100 14.50 -8.58 -4.75
CA GLY A 100 15.18 -9.85 -5.00
C GLY A 100 16.43 -9.71 -5.87
N ALA A 101 16.40 -8.85 -6.88
CA ALA A 101 17.58 -8.51 -7.67
C ALA A 101 18.61 -7.77 -6.80
N TYR A 102 18.14 -6.83 -5.96
CA TYR A 102 18.98 -6.08 -5.05
C TYR A 102 19.67 -6.98 -4.01
N ALA A 103 18.96 -7.92 -3.41
CA ALA A 103 19.53 -8.90 -2.49
C ALA A 103 20.63 -9.76 -3.15
N ARG A 104 20.46 -10.13 -4.43
CA ARG A 104 21.49 -10.86 -5.20
C ARG A 104 22.70 -9.98 -5.54
N TYR A 105 22.46 -8.73 -5.90
CA TYR A 105 23.53 -7.74 -6.10
C TYR A 105 24.32 -7.51 -4.80
N ALA A 106 23.65 -7.35 -3.66
CA ALA A 106 24.29 -7.08 -2.38
C ALA A 106 25.25 -8.20 -1.93
N ARG A 107 25.02 -9.46 -2.35
CA ARG A 107 25.91 -10.60 -2.08
C ARG A 107 27.17 -10.60 -2.93
N GLN A 108 27.12 -10.05 -4.15
CA GLN A 108 28.28 -9.87 -5.02
C GLN A 108 28.22 -8.46 -5.63
N PRO A 109 28.60 -7.43 -4.85
CA PRO A 109 28.56 -6.05 -5.30
C PRO A 109 29.45 -5.84 -6.52
N TRP A 110 29.24 -4.73 -7.24
CA TRP A 110 30.02 -4.31 -8.41
C TRP A 110 29.82 -5.12 -9.71
N SER A 111 28.85 -6.03 -9.76
CA SER A 111 28.42 -6.62 -11.03
C SER A 111 27.52 -5.64 -11.80
N PRO A 112 27.95 -5.08 -12.95
CA PRO A 112 27.18 -4.08 -13.68
C PRO A 112 25.85 -4.64 -14.17
N GLY A 113 25.84 -5.89 -14.66
CA GLY A 113 24.61 -6.55 -15.12
C GLY A 113 23.59 -6.76 -14.00
N ARG A 114 24.02 -7.18 -12.81
CA ARG A 114 23.09 -7.33 -11.67
C ARG A 114 22.56 -5.99 -11.21
N TYR A 115 23.40 -4.97 -11.15
CA TYR A 115 22.98 -3.62 -10.77
C TYR A 115 22.01 -3.03 -11.79
N GLY A 116 22.32 -3.16 -13.08
CA GLY A 116 21.45 -2.76 -14.20
C GLY A 116 20.09 -3.44 -14.13
N LEU A 117 20.03 -4.73 -13.76
CA LEU A 117 18.75 -5.42 -13.53
C LEU A 117 17.95 -4.80 -12.37
N VAL A 118 18.58 -4.41 -11.25
CA VAL A 118 17.86 -3.73 -10.16
C VAL A 118 17.24 -2.41 -10.64
N VAL A 119 18.04 -1.60 -11.35
CA VAL A 119 17.63 -0.31 -11.89
C VAL A 119 16.49 -0.49 -12.91
N LEU A 120 16.59 -1.47 -13.80
CA LEU A 120 15.56 -1.78 -14.79
C LEU A 120 14.23 -2.19 -14.14
N MET A 121 14.27 -3.16 -13.20
CA MET A 121 13.06 -3.59 -12.49
C MET A 121 12.41 -2.44 -11.73
N PHE A 122 13.23 -1.57 -11.12
CA PHE A 122 12.74 -0.39 -10.40
C PHE A 122 12.08 0.62 -11.34
N ALA A 123 12.72 0.94 -12.48
CA ALA A 123 12.17 1.85 -13.46
C ALA A 123 10.83 1.36 -14.02
N ILE A 124 10.71 0.06 -14.32
CA ILE A 124 9.45 -0.54 -14.77
C ILE A 124 8.38 -0.45 -13.66
N GLY A 125 8.76 -0.69 -12.40
CA GLY A 125 7.86 -0.53 -11.25
C GLY A 125 7.33 0.90 -11.08
N LEU A 126 8.18 1.92 -11.23
CA LEU A 126 7.76 3.33 -11.20
C LEU A 126 6.78 3.66 -12.34
N MET A 127 6.98 3.08 -13.52
CA MET A 127 6.08 3.18 -14.66
C MET A 127 4.76 2.40 -14.48
N CYS A 128 4.65 1.56 -13.44
CA CYS A 128 3.39 0.93 -13.04
C CYS A 128 2.64 1.80 -12.02
N LYS A 129 3.33 2.26 -10.97
CA LYS A 129 2.74 3.13 -9.94
C LYS A 129 3.83 4.02 -9.33
N PRO A 130 3.66 5.36 -9.34
CA PRO A 130 4.63 6.29 -8.71
C PRO A 130 4.84 6.07 -7.21
N MET A 131 4.02 5.27 -6.53
CA MET A 131 4.21 4.92 -5.13
C MET A 131 5.60 4.34 -4.82
N LEU A 132 6.28 3.74 -5.81
CA LEU A 132 7.61 3.17 -5.63
C LEU A 132 8.74 4.20 -5.48
N VAL A 133 8.48 5.52 -5.53
CA VAL A 133 9.49 6.57 -5.27
C VAL A 133 10.21 6.42 -3.92
N THR A 134 9.62 5.67 -2.99
CA THR A 134 10.15 5.34 -1.66
C THR A 134 11.10 4.14 -1.63
N VAL A 135 11.20 3.36 -2.70
CA VAL A 135 12.08 2.17 -2.78
C VAL A 135 13.53 2.45 -2.40
N PRO A 136 14.19 3.57 -2.80
CA PRO A 136 15.57 3.84 -2.38
C PRO A 136 15.75 3.80 -0.85
N LEU A 137 14.76 4.30 -0.10
CA LEU A 137 14.73 4.26 1.36
C LEU A 137 14.49 2.84 1.89
N VAL A 138 13.61 2.08 1.25
CA VAL A 138 13.41 0.65 1.60
C VAL A 138 14.68 -0.17 1.36
N LEU A 139 15.43 0.10 0.29
CA LEU A 139 16.72 -0.56 0.05
C LEU A 139 17.72 -0.27 1.18
N LEU A 140 17.76 0.97 1.70
CA LEU A 140 18.57 1.30 2.89
C LEU A 140 18.10 0.56 4.15
N LEU A 141 16.79 0.38 4.33
CA LEU A 141 16.24 -0.40 5.44
C LEU A 141 16.63 -1.88 5.34
N ILE A 142 16.64 -2.45 4.13
CA ILE A 142 17.06 -3.82 3.87
C ILE A 142 18.58 -3.99 4.05
N ASP A 143 19.37 -2.98 3.67
CA ASP A 143 20.80 -2.91 3.94
C ASP A 143 21.09 -2.90 5.45
N TYR A 144 20.26 -2.20 6.23
CA TYR A 144 20.30 -2.21 7.70
C TYR A 144 19.95 -3.58 8.28
N TRP A 145 18.80 -4.14 7.88
CA TRP A 145 18.38 -5.49 8.19
C TRP A 145 17.37 -5.96 7.15
N PRO A 146 17.48 -7.19 6.62
CA PRO A 146 18.29 -8.30 7.13
C PRO A 146 19.67 -8.47 6.50
N LEU A 147 20.08 -7.67 5.50
CA LEU A 147 21.37 -7.87 4.84
C LEU A 147 22.58 -7.48 5.71
N ASN A 148 22.37 -6.67 6.74
CA ASN A 148 23.40 -6.26 7.71
C ASN A 148 24.66 -5.62 7.06
N ARG A 149 24.52 -4.94 5.93
CA ARG A 149 25.64 -4.33 5.18
C ARG A 149 26.32 -3.17 5.92
N PHE A 150 25.60 -2.52 6.83
CA PHE A 150 26.19 -1.52 7.74
C PHE A 150 27.15 -2.14 8.76
N ALA A 151 27.00 -3.42 9.10
CA ALA A 151 27.85 -4.12 10.07
C ALA A 151 28.98 -4.93 9.40
N ALA A 152 28.73 -5.50 8.22
CA ALA A 152 29.67 -6.38 7.50
C ALA A 152 30.99 -5.72 7.05
N LEU A 153 31.12 -4.41 7.18
CA LEU A 153 32.31 -3.64 6.78
C LEU A 153 33.13 -3.14 7.98
N LYS A 154 32.75 -3.48 9.22
CA LYS A 154 33.48 -3.11 10.44
C LYS A 154 34.81 -3.87 10.60
N ASP A 155 34.98 -5.00 9.91
CA ASP A 155 36.18 -5.86 9.96
C ASP A 155 37.32 -5.43 9.01
N ARG A 156 37.07 -4.48 8.09
CA ARG A 156 38.12 -3.91 7.23
C ARG A 156 38.42 -2.50 7.71
N ARG A 157 39.71 -2.15 7.78
CA ARG A 157 40.32 -0.88 8.26
C ARG A 157 39.82 0.41 7.58
N HIS A 158 38.52 0.57 7.37
CA HIS A 158 37.90 1.74 6.78
C HIS A 158 37.23 2.58 7.87
N THR A 159 37.41 3.89 7.75
CA THR A 159 36.86 4.92 8.63
C THR A 159 35.34 4.78 8.79
N MET A 160 34.85 5.10 10.00
CA MET A 160 33.44 4.99 10.42
C MET A 160 32.42 5.62 9.44
N PHE A 161 32.86 6.59 8.63
CA PHE A 161 32.03 7.34 7.67
C PHE A 161 32.04 6.81 6.22
N ALA A 162 32.93 5.88 5.86
CA ALA A 162 33.04 5.39 4.48
C ALA A 162 31.85 4.50 4.06
N ILE A 163 31.29 3.74 5.00
CA ILE A 163 30.23 2.76 4.74
C ILE A 163 28.88 3.43 4.42
N PRO A 164 28.39 4.41 5.23
CA PRO A 164 27.15 5.11 4.91
C PRO A 164 27.25 5.88 3.59
N ARG A 165 28.40 6.51 3.32
CA ARG A 165 28.63 7.25 2.07
C ARG A 165 28.54 6.35 0.85
N ARG A 166 29.18 5.18 0.87
CA ARG A 166 29.11 4.22 -0.25
C ARG A 166 27.70 3.72 -0.49
N LEU A 167 26.98 3.32 0.56
CA LEU A 167 25.59 2.86 0.42
C LEU A 167 24.67 3.96 -0.11
N ALA A 168 24.88 5.21 0.32
CA ALA A 168 24.16 6.36 -0.20
C ALA A 168 24.47 6.63 -1.69
N LEU A 169 25.74 6.55 -2.09
CA LEU A 169 26.14 6.69 -3.49
C LEU A 169 25.55 5.58 -4.38
N GLU A 170 25.50 4.34 -3.88
CA GLU A 170 24.78 3.23 -4.54
C GLU A 170 23.28 3.52 -4.73
N LYS A 171 22.68 4.48 -4.00
CA LYS A 171 21.26 4.84 -4.17
C LYS A 171 21.02 6.00 -5.13
N LEU A 172 22.05 6.74 -5.55
CA LEU A 172 21.88 7.96 -6.35
C LEU A 172 21.08 7.73 -7.65
N PRO A 173 21.34 6.68 -8.46
CA PRO A 173 20.54 6.44 -9.66
C PRO A 173 19.05 6.17 -9.36
N PHE A 174 18.76 5.49 -8.25
CA PHE A 174 17.39 5.24 -7.82
C PHE A 174 16.70 6.52 -7.34
N LEU A 175 17.43 7.40 -6.65
CA LEU A 175 16.92 8.73 -6.27
C LEU A 175 16.65 9.61 -7.50
N GLY A 176 17.51 9.55 -8.52
CA GLY A 176 17.29 10.24 -9.80
C GLY A 176 16.01 9.76 -10.50
N LEU A 177 15.81 8.45 -10.60
CA LEU A 177 14.58 7.86 -11.17
C LEU A 177 13.33 8.20 -10.33
N ALA A 178 13.44 8.17 -9.00
CA ALA A 178 12.35 8.56 -8.11
C ALA A 178 11.98 10.04 -8.30
N ALA A 179 12.98 10.94 -8.39
CA ALA A 179 12.75 12.36 -8.67
C ALA A 179 12.08 12.57 -10.03
N ALA A 180 12.54 11.88 -11.08
CA ALA A 180 11.90 11.93 -12.39
C ALA A 180 10.44 11.47 -12.36
N SER A 181 10.13 10.40 -11.62
CA SER A 181 8.76 9.92 -11.43
C SER A 181 7.88 10.90 -10.64
N CYS A 182 8.43 11.56 -9.61
CA CYS A 182 7.74 12.64 -8.90
C CYS A 182 7.41 13.82 -9.83
N VAL A 183 8.37 14.26 -10.66
CA VAL A 183 8.14 15.33 -11.64
C VAL A 183 7.07 14.93 -12.65
N ALA A 184 7.14 13.72 -13.22
CA ALA A 184 6.11 13.21 -14.13
C ALA A 184 4.73 13.17 -13.47
N THR A 185 4.65 12.80 -12.19
CA THR A 185 3.40 12.78 -11.41
C THR A 185 2.83 14.18 -11.21
N LEU A 186 3.67 15.17 -10.85
CA LEU A 186 3.24 16.56 -10.68
C LEU A 186 2.72 17.16 -11.99
N ILE A 187 3.37 16.83 -13.12
CA ILE A 187 2.92 17.25 -14.46
C ILE A 187 1.56 16.60 -14.77
N ALA A 188 1.44 15.27 -14.58
CA ALA A 188 0.20 14.53 -14.85
C ALA A 188 -0.98 14.98 -13.97
N GLN A 189 -0.70 15.51 -12.78
CA GLN A 189 -1.72 15.90 -11.79
C GLN A 189 -1.99 17.40 -11.72
N LYS A 190 -1.35 18.23 -12.55
CA LYS A 190 -1.44 19.69 -12.50
C LYS A 190 -2.89 20.21 -12.45
N GLY A 191 -3.81 19.62 -13.21
CA GLY A 191 -5.24 19.97 -13.21
C GLY A 191 -6.06 19.43 -12.03
N SER A 192 -5.65 18.30 -11.43
CA SER A 192 -6.35 17.68 -10.30
C SER A 192 -5.91 18.21 -8.94
N ILE A 193 -4.65 18.65 -8.81
CA ILE A 193 -4.14 19.27 -7.57
C ILE A 193 -4.84 20.62 -7.34
N GLN A 194 -5.13 21.37 -8.42
CA GLN A 194 -5.79 22.68 -8.36
C GLN A 194 -7.28 22.61 -7.96
N THR A 195 -7.92 21.45 -8.04
CA THR A 195 -9.34 21.28 -7.65
C THR A 195 -9.56 21.16 -6.13
N PHE A 196 -8.48 21.07 -5.31
CA PHE A 196 -8.57 20.82 -3.86
C PHE A 196 -8.10 21.99 -2.98
N VAL A 197 -8.14 23.22 -3.51
CA VAL A 197 -7.83 24.47 -2.78
C VAL A 197 -8.71 24.68 -1.52
N GLY A 198 -9.76 23.87 -1.31
CA GLY A 198 -10.67 23.99 -0.16
C GLY A 198 -10.29 23.25 1.14
N LEU A 199 -9.24 22.42 1.18
CA LEU A 199 -8.85 21.69 2.40
C LEU A 199 -7.60 22.30 3.08
N PRO A 200 -7.72 22.81 4.32
CA PRO A 200 -6.57 23.33 5.08
C PRO A 200 -5.47 22.28 5.27
N LEU A 201 -4.20 22.74 5.27
CA LEU A 201 -3.04 21.87 5.52
C LEU A 201 -3.15 21.15 6.88
N SER A 202 -3.65 21.81 7.91
CA SER A 202 -3.87 21.22 9.24
C SER A 202 -4.80 20.01 9.19
N SER A 203 -5.91 20.09 8.43
CA SER A 203 -6.83 18.97 8.24
C SER A 203 -6.19 17.81 7.48
N ARG A 204 -5.35 18.10 6.47
CA ARG A 204 -4.60 17.09 5.71
C ARG A 204 -3.58 16.36 6.57
N VAL A 205 -2.82 17.10 7.38
CA VAL A 205 -1.85 16.55 8.33
C VAL A 205 -2.56 15.74 9.43
N GLY A 206 -3.66 16.27 9.98
CA GLY A 206 -4.47 15.54 10.96
C GLY A 206 -5.03 14.23 10.40
N ASN A 207 -5.53 14.26 9.15
CA ASN A 207 -5.98 13.07 8.45
C ASN A 207 -4.83 12.08 8.21
N ALA A 208 -3.63 12.55 7.86
CA ALA A 208 -2.49 11.69 7.61
C ALA A 208 -2.12 10.87 8.87
N PHE A 209 -2.00 11.52 10.03
CA PHE A 209 -1.72 10.82 11.29
C PHE A 209 -2.85 9.88 11.69
N THR A 210 -4.10 10.32 11.57
CA THR A 210 -5.27 9.49 11.86
C THR A 210 -5.32 8.26 10.95
N SER A 211 -4.97 8.42 9.66
CA SER A 211 -4.93 7.34 8.69
C SER A 211 -3.85 6.31 9.01
N TYR A 212 -2.64 6.74 9.41
CA TYR A 212 -1.61 5.82 9.91
C TYR A 212 -2.16 4.94 11.05
N VAL A 213 -2.71 5.54 12.09
CA VAL A 213 -3.27 4.79 13.23
C VAL A 213 -4.43 3.90 12.79
N THR A 214 -5.29 4.37 11.89
CA THR A 214 -6.41 3.57 11.37
C THR A 214 -5.92 2.34 10.61
N TYR A 215 -4.86 2.44 9.81
CA TYR A 215 -4.30 1.28 9.12
C TYR A 215 -3.54 0.33 10.06
N LEU A 216 -3.01 0.83 11.20
CA LEU A 216 -2.49 -0.03 12.27
C LEU A 216 -3.62 -0.80 12.96
N TRP A 217 -4.81 -0.21 13.10
CA TRP A 217 -5.97 -0.92 13.62
C TRP A 217 -6.47 -1.98 12.62
N GLN A 218 -6.60 -1.60 11.34
CA GLN A 218 -7.13 -2.47 10.29
C GLN A 218 -6.26 -3.70 9.97
N ILE A 219 -5.01 -3.77 10.44
CA ILE A 219 -4.19 -4.98 10.35
C ILE A 219 -4.70 -6.10 11.29
N PHE A 220 -5.28 -5.70 12.44
CA PHE A 220 -5.77 -6.63 13.46
C PHE A 220 -7.28 -6.83 13.33
N TRP A 221 -7.99 -5.77 12.94
CA TRP A 221 -9.45 -5.78 12.83
C TRP A 221 -9.91 -5.19 11.48
N PRO A 222 -9.76 -5.95 10.37
CA PRO A 222 -10.10 -5.50 9.01
C PRO A 222 -11.62 -5.55 8.72
N VAL A 223 -12.42 -4.89 9.57
CA VAL A 223 -13.87 -4.75 9.38
C VAL A 223 -14.22 -3.38 8.78
N ASP A 224 -15.46 -3.27 8.28
CA ASP A 224 -16.04 -2.04 7.72
C ASP A 224 -15.19 -1.36 6.65
N LEU A 225 -14.57 -2.21 5.84
CA LEU A 225 -13.79 -1.82 4.67
C LEU A 225 -14.70 -1.29 3.56
N ALA A 226 -14.34 -0.15 2.98
CA ALA A 226 -15.11 0.56 1.97
C ALA A 226 -14.22 1.02 0.80
N VAL A 227 -14.80 1.09 -0.41
CA VAL A 227 -14.11 1.58 -1.62
C VAL A 227 -13.76 3.07 -1.55
N LEU A 228 -14.50 3.85 -0.76
CA LEU A 228 -14.28 5.28 -0.62
C LEU A 228 -14.59 5.74 0.80
N TYR A 229 -13.61 6.35 1.44
CA TYR A 229 -13.71 6.95 2.76
C TYR A 229 -13.77 8.48 2.62
N PRO A 230 -14.92 9.12 2.91
CA PRO A 230 -15.04 10.57 2.86
C PRO A 230 -14.09 11.27 3.84
N PHE A 231 -13.75 12.53 3.56
CA PHE A 231 -12.99 13.34 4.50
C PHE A 231 -13.80 13.62 5.76
N PRO A 232 -13.32 13.21 6.95
CA PRO A 232 -13.91 13.66 8.19
C PRO A 232 -13.70 15.17 8.29
N GLY A 233 -14.75 15.92 8.64
CA GLY A 233 -14.73 17.37 8.76
C GLY A 233 -13.82 17.88 9.90
N HIS A 234 -14.22 18.96 10.56
CA HIS A 234 -13.37 19.69 11.52
C HIS A 234 -12.82 18.86 12.70
N HIS A 235 -13.46 17.74 13.06
CA HIS A 235 -12.99 16.85 14.15
C HIS A 235 -11.66 16.14 13.87
N ILE A 236 -11.19 16.11 12.61
CA ILE A 236 -9.98 15.38 12.23
C ILE A 236 -8.70 15.91 12.87
N VAL A 237 -8.68 17.18 13.28
CA VAL A 237 -7.50 17.79 13.90
C VAL A 237 -7.24 17.22 15.30
N VAL A 238 -8.29 17.06 16.12
CA VAL A 238 -8.17 16.51 17.48
C VAL A 238 -7.72 15.05 17.44
N PHE A 239 -8.37 14.24 16.58
CA PHE A 239 -7.93 12.86 16.35
C PHE A 239 -6.52 12.78 15.77
N GLY A 240 -6.14 13.77 14.94
CA GLY A 240 -4.79 13.90 14.39
C GLY A 240 -3.72 14.09 15.47
N ILE A 241 -3.96 14.93 16.47
CA ILE A 241 -3.02 15.15 17.59
C ILE A 241 -2.87 13.87 18.43
N ALA A 242 -3.98 13.24 18.81
CA ALA A 242 -3.95 11.98 19.55
C ALA A 242 -3.21 10.87 18.77
N SER A 243 -3.46 10.80 17.46
CA SER A 243 -2.79 9.85 16.57
C SER A 243 -1.28 10.15 16.44
N PHE A 244 -0.89 11.43 16.37
CA PHE A 244 0.51 11.82 16.38
C PHE A 244 1.23 11.38 17.65
N VAL A 245 0.64 11.64 18.83
CA VAL A 245 1.21 11.22 20.12
C VAL A 245 1.38 9.69 20.18
N LEU A 246 0.37 8.93 19.73
CA LEU A 246 0.45 7.48 19.68
C LEU A 246 1.57 7.00 18.74
N LEU A 247 1.68 7.57 17.53
CA LEU A 247 2.73 7.23 16.58
C LEU A 247 4.13 7.59 17.09
N ALA A 248 4.26 8.72 17.78
CA ALA A 248 5.50 9.13 18.42
C ALA A 248 5.89 8.15 19.53
N ALA A 249 4.94 7.73 20.36
CA ALA A 249 5.17 6.73 21.42
C ALA A 249 5.58 5.36 20.84
N ILE A 250 4.90 4.88 19.79
CA ILE A 250 5.27 3.63 19.10
C ILE A 250 6.67 3.76 18.51
N SER A 251 6.97 4.87 17.82
CA SER A 251 8.28 5.13 17.24
C SER A 251 9.37 5.14 18.31
N ALA A 252 9.17 5.86 19.42
CA ALA A 252 10.09 5.90 20.55
C ALA A 252 10.33 4.49 21.12
N SER A 253 9.28 3.68 21.29
CA SER A 253 9.42 2.30 21.74
C SER A 253 10.21 1.41 20.77
N VAL A 254 9.98 1.56 19.46
CA VAL A 254 10.73 0.85 18.41
C VAL A 254 12.20 1.22 18.44
N PHE A 255 12.53 2.52 18.52
CA PHE A 255 13.91 3.00 18.56
C PHE A 255 14.62 2.68 19.88
N ALA A 256 13.92 2.67 21.01
CA ALA A 256 14.46 2.19 22.28
C ALA A 256 14.88 0.71 22.19
N ARG A 257 14.18 -0.08 21.38
CA ARG A 257 14.44 -1.52 21.15
C ARG A 257 15.24 -1.80 19.88
N ARG A 258 15.96 -0.81 19.33
CA ARG A 258 16.72 -0.89 18.06
C ARG A 258 17.77 -2.02 17.98
N ARG A 259 18.14 -2.66 19.09
CA ARG A 259 18.96 -3.89 19.08
C ARG A 259 18.28 -4.99 18.26
N ARG A 260 16.94 -5.07 18.31
CA ARG A 260 16.12 -5.92 17.44
C ARG A 260 15.86 -5.19 16.13
N ARG A 261 16.83 -5.26 15.20
CA ARG A 261 16.86 -4.45 13.96
C ARG A 261 15.60 -4.57 13.10
N TYR A 262 14.93 -5.74 13.11
CA TYR A 262 13.67 -5.95 12.39
C TYR A 262 12.53 -5.02 12.85
N LEU A 263 12.54 -4.53 14.10
CA LEU A 263 11.55 -3.57 14.59
C LEU A 263 11.67 -2.25 13.83
N VAL A 264 12.90 -1.74 13.69
CA VAL A 264 13.17 -0.48 12.99
C VAL A 264 12.89 -0.62 11.50
N THR A 265 13.37 -1.70 10.87
CA THR A 265 13.11 -1.96 9.44
C THR A 265 11.63 -2.05 9.16
N GLY A 266 10.88 -2.86 9.91
CA GLY A 266 9.45 -3.05 9.66
C GLY A 266 8.62 -1.78 9.92
N TRP A 267 8.94 -1.04 10.99
CA TRP A 267 8.24 0.21 11.33
C TRP A 267 8.50 1.33 10.32
N LEU A 268 9.77 1.57 9.99
CA LEU A 268 10.12 2.61 9.01
C LEU A 268 9.67 2.24 7.60
N TRP A 269 9.66 0.96 7.22
CA TRP A 269 9.10 0.53 5.94
C TRP A 269 7.64 0.96 5.82
N TYR A 270 6.84 0.72 6.87
CA TYR A 270 5.44 1.10 6.92
C TYR A 270 5.25 2.64 6.79
N LEU A 271 5.97 3.42 7.60
CA LEU A 271 5.89 4.88 7.58
C LEU A 271 6.33 5.45 6.22
N VAL A 272 7.49 5.02 5.73
CA VAL A 272 8.08 5.56 4.50
C VAL A 272 7.23 5.23 3.28
N MET A 273 6.81 3.97 3.11
CA MET A 273 6.06 3.55 1.92
C MET A 273 4.67 4.17 1.85
N LEU A 274 4.07 4.51 2.99
CA LEU A 274 2.74 5.13 3.02
C LEU A 274 2.80 6.64 2.78
N GLY A 275 3.93 7.29 3.07
CA GLY A 275 4.13 8.73 2.96
C GLY A 275 3.57 9.38 1.68
N PRO A 276 3.88 8.86 0.46
CA PRO A 276 3.38 9.47 -0.78
C PRO A 276 1.86 9.44 -0.95
N VAL A 277 1.15 8.52 -0.29
CA VAL A 277 -0.28 8.26 -0.49
C VAL A 277 -1.14 8.59 0.74
N ILE A 278 -0.53 9.10 1.82
CA ILE A 278 -1.22 9.31 3.10
C ILE A 278 -2.13 10.55 3.15
N GLY A 279 -2.21 11.32 2.06
CA GLY A 279 -3.07 12.50 1.94
C GLY A 279 -2.42 13.83 2.35
N ILE A 280 -1.11 13.86 2.62
CA ILE A 280 -0.38 15.13 2.75
C ILE A 280 -0.44 15.88 1.43
N LEU A 281 -0.10 15.23 0.30
CA LEU A 281 -0.40 15.70 -1.05
C LEU A 281 -1.74 15.08 -1.47
N GLN A 282 -2.81 15.85 -1.33
CA GLN A 282 -4.15 15.32 -1.52
C GLN A 282 -4.48 15.20 -3.01
N VAL A 283 -4.77 13.98 -3.45
CA VAL A 283 -5.23 13.67 -4.80
C VAL A 283 -6.49 12.82 -4.70
N GLY A 284 -7.61 13.38 -5.15
CA GLY A 284 -8.93 12.75 -5.07
C GLY A 284 -9.70 13.06 -3.78
N ASN A 285 -10.93 12.57 -3.72
CA ASN A 285 -11.91 12.92 -2.69
C ASN A 285 -11.85 12.06 -1.42
N GLN A 286 -11.04 11.02 -1.40
CA GLN A 286 -10.95 10.09 -0.28
C GLN A 286 -9.89 10.51 0.75
N ALA A 287 -10.24 10.40 2.04
CA ALA A 287 -9.31 10.57 3.16
C ALA A 287 -8.25 9.48 3.21
N ARG A 288 -8.63 8.25 2.85
CA ARG A 288 -7.81 7.05 2.89
C ARG A 288 -8.36 6.00 1.91
N ALA A 289 -7.62 4.94 1.65
CA ALA A 289 -8.07 3.83 0.81
C ALA A 289 -7.34 2.54 1.20
N ASP A 290 -8.03 1.40 1.14
CA ASP A 290 -7.46 0.12 1.60
C ASP A 290 -6.26 -0.27 0.73
N ARG A 291 -6.37 -0.02 -0.59
CA ARG A 291 -5.31 -0.23 -1.59
C ARG A 291 -3.97 0.46 -1.27
N TYR A 292 -3.99 1.58 -0.54
CA TYR A 292 -2.75 2.26 -0.14
C TYR A 292 -1.88 1.41 0.79
N THR A 293 -2.46 0.40 1.42
CA THR A 293 -1.76 -0.48 2.36
C THR A 293 -1.08 -1.69 1.68
N TYR A 294 -1.19 -1.84 0.36
CA TYR A 294 -0.70 -3.01 -0.40
C TYR A 294 0.78 -3.34 -0.09
N LEU A 295 1.71 -2.42 -0.32
CA LEU A 295 3.13 -2.61 0.02
C LEU A 295 3.57 -2.16 1.42
N PRO A 296 3.00 -1.09 2.02
CA PRO A 296 3.43 -0.61 3.33
C PRO A 296 3.26 -1.63 4.46
N GLN A 297 2.16 -2.38 4.49
CA GLN A 297 1.88 -3.32 5.58
C GLN A 297 2.82 -4.52 5.63
N ILE A 298 3.58 -4.79 4.56
CA ILE A 298 4.62 -5.82 4.56
C ILE A 298 5.63 -5.57 5.69
N GLY A 299 5.98 -4.30 5.94
CA GLY A 299 6.84 -3.92 7.05
C GLY A 299 6.27 -4.30 8.42
N LEU A 300 4.96 -4.14 8.61
CA LEU A 300 4.28 -4.51 9.86
C LEU A 300 4.14 -6.03 10.00
N TYR A 301 3.82 -6.76 8.94
CA TYR A 301 3.79 -8.23 8.96
C TYR A 301 5.16 -8.79 9.35
N LEU A 302 6.23 -8.24 8.77
CA LEU A 302 7.62 -8.57 9.09
C LEU A 302 7.94 -8.29 10.56
N LEU A 303 7.61 -7.09 11.04
CA LEU A 303 7.82 -6.68 12.43
C LEU A 303 7.13 -7.62 13.42
N LEU A 304 5.83 -7.84 13.23
CA LEU A 304 4.99 -8.63 14.14
C LEU A 304 5.39 -10.11 14.14
N THR A 305 5.65 -10.69 12.95
CA THR A 305 6.04 -12.10 12.83
C THR A 305 7.35 -12.38 13.59
N TRP A 306 8.36 -11.51 13.44
CA TRP A 306 9.62 -11.67 14.16
C TRP A 306 9.46 -11.39 15.66
N LEU A 307 8.67 -10.38 16.03
CA LEU A 307 8.42 -10.05 17.43
C LEU A 307 7.76 -11.22 18.17
N VAL A 308 6.67 -11.78 17.63
CA VAL A 308 5.95 -12.91 18.23
C VAL A 308 6.87 -14.14 18.33
N ALA A 309 7.63 -14.44 17.27
CA ALA A 309 8.55 -15.58 17.28
C ALA A 309 9.69 -15.43 18.31
N ASP A 310 10.16 -14.21 18.56
CA ASP A 310 11.19 -13.94 19.56
C ASP A 310 10.63 -13.93 20.98
N LEU A 311 9.40 -13.44 21.19
CA LEU A 311 8.73 -13.47 22.51
C LEU A 311 8.43 -14.90 22.97
N CYS A 312 8.08 -15.80 22.05
CA CYS A 312 7.84 -17.20 22.34
C CYS A 312 9.11 -18.08 22.30
N ALA A 313 10.31 -17.49 22.17
CA ALA A 313 11.53 -18.25 21.94
C ALA A 313 11.87 -19.24 23.07
N SER A 314 11.57 -18.89 24.33
CA SER A 314 11.84 -19.71 25.51
C SER A 314 10.73 -20.73 25.84
N TRP A 315 9.60 -20.73 25.13
CA TRP A 315 8.45 -21.57 25.48
C TRP A 315 8.66 -23.03 25.06
N ARG A 316 8.37 -23.97 25.97
CA ARG A 316 8.51 -25.43 25.76
C ARG A 316 7.74 -25.92 24.53
N HIS A 317 6.51 -25.44 24.33
CA HIS A 317 5.63 -25.83 23.22
C HIS A 317 5.54 -24.77 22.11
N ARG A 318 6.59 -23.94 21.93
CA ARG A 318 6.57 -22.81 20.97
C ARG A 318 6.20 -23.18 19.55
N ARG A 319 6.64 -24.35 19.05
CA ARG A 319 6.37 -24.77 17.67
C ARG A 319 4.87 -25.02 17.48
N LEU A 320 4.27 -25.80 18.38
CA LEU A 320 2.84 -26.07 18.35
C LEU A 320 2.05 -24.75 18.46
N PHE A 321 2.39 -23.91 19.45
CA PHE A 321 1.73 -22.61 19.64
C PHE A 321 1.79 -21.73 18.38
N LEU A 322 2.99 -21.53 17.82
CA LEU A 322 3.17 -20.67 16.64
C LEU A 322 2.49 -21.24 15.39
N SER A 323 2.51 -22.56 15.20
CA SER A 323 1.81 -23.22 14.10
C SER A 323 0.30 -23.09 14.22
N THR A 324 -0.26 -23.36 15.41
CA THR A 324 -1.70 -23.18 15.67
C THR A 324 -2.10 -21.71 15.48
N LEU A 325 -1.35 -20.78 16.06
CA LEU A 325 -1.61 -19.35 15.91
C LEU A 325 -1.59 -18.91 14.44
N ALA A 326 -0.59 -19.36 13.67
CA ALA A 326 -0.49 -19.04 12.24
C ALA A 326 -1.69 -19.60 11.46
N VAL A 327 -2.07 -20.86 11.69
CA VAL A 327 -3.24 -21.48 11.04
C VAL A 327 -4.54 -20.77 11.40
N THR A 328 -4.73 -20.42 12.68
CA THR A 328 -5.91 -19.67 13.13
C THR A 328 -5.99 -18.29 12.48
N ILE A 329 -4.89 -17.51 12.50
CA ILE A 329 -4.84 -16.20 11.85
C ILE A 329 -5.13 -16.32 10.35
N ILE A 330 -4.51 -17.31 9.68
CA ILE A 330 -4.72 -17.53 8.26
C ILE A 330 -6.19 -17.88 7.98
N GLY A 331 -6.80 -18.79 8.74
CA GLY A 331 -8.21 -19.15 8.59
C GLY A 331 -9.16 -17.97 8.79
N LEU A 332 -8.94 -17.15 9.82
CA LEU A 332 -9.74 -15.95 10.09
C LEU A 332 -9.60 -14.89 8.99
N LEU A 333 -8.38 -14.63 8.54
CA LEU A 333 -8.12 -13.70 7.43
C LEU A 333 -8.71 -14.20 6.12
N THR A 334 -8.63 -15.50 5.81
CA THR A 334 -9.27 -16.09 4.62
C THR A 334 -10.79 -15.93 4.68
N PHE A 335 -11.41 -16.19 5.83
CA PHE A 335 -12.86 -16.02 6.00
C PHE A 335 -13.29 -14.57 5.79
N THR A 336 -12.61 -13.63 6.46
CA THR A 336 -12.91 -12.19 6.35
C THR A 336 -12.60 -11.63 4.95
N ALA A 337 -11.55 -12.11 4.27
CA ALA A 337 -11.22 -11.70 2.92
C ALA A 337 -12.23 -12.21 1.90
N ARG A 338 -12.75 -13.44 2.08
CA ARG A 338 -13.87 -13.96 1.28
C ARG A 338 -15.12 -13.11 1.46
N ALA A 339 -15.47 -12.78 2.71
CA ALA A 339 -16.60 -11.90 3.00
C ALA A 339 -16.42 -10.52 2.34
N GLN A 340 -15.24 -9.91 2.48
CA GLN A 340 -14.94 -8.63 1.86
C GLN A 340 -15.01 -8.69 0.33
N THR A 341 -14.44 -9.73 -0.29
CA THR A 341 -14.47 -9.94 -1.76
C THR A 341 -15.89 -10.04 -2.31
N SER A 342 -16.84 -10.59 -1.53
CA SER A 342 -18.24 -10.68 -1.94
C SER A 342 -18.89 -9.31 -2.20
N HIS A 343 -18.44 -8.26 -1.51
CA HIS A 343 -18.92 -6.89 -1.72
C HIS A 343 -18.44 -6.29 -3.05
N TRP A 344 -17.34 -6.80 -3.60
CA TRP A 344 -16.76 -6.35 -4.88
C TRP A 344 -17.39 -7.02 -6.11
N ARG A 345 -18.44 -7.84 -5.92
CA ARG A 345 -19.09 -8.59 -7.00
C ARG A 345 -19.72 -7.70 -8.07
N ASN A 346 -20.35 -6.59 -7.69
CA ASN A 346 -20.97 -5.64 -8.62
C ASN A 346 -21.14 -4.25 -7.98
N SER A 347 -21.48 -3.25 -8.81
CA SER A 347 -21.64 -1.86 -8.37
C SER A 347 -22.68 -1.69 -7.25
N GLU A 348 -23.81 -2.42 -7.27
CA GLU A 348 -24.81 -2.30 -6.20
C GLU A 348 -24.25 -2.77 -4.85
N SER A 349 -23.63 -3.95 -4.80
CA SER A 349 -23.05 -4.49 -3.56
C SER A 349 -21.92 -3.61 -3.04
N LEU A 350 -21.08 -3.09 -3.95
CA LEU A 350 -19.93 -2.26 -3.63
C LEU A 350 -20.36 -0.93 -2.99
N TRP A 351 -21.28 -0.20 -3.65
CA TRP A 351 -21.72 1.10 -3.17
C TRP A 351 -22.67 1.01 -1.97
N THR A 352 -23.48 -0.06 -1.87
CA THR A 352 -24.25 -0.35 -0.65
C THR A 352 -23.33 -0.56 0.54
N ARG A 353 -22.24 -1.33 0.36
CA ARG A 353 -21.24 -1.52 1.43
C ARG A 353 -20.60 -0.20 1.84
N ALA A 354 -20.23 0.65 0.89
CA ALA A 354 -19.68 1.97 1.20
C ALA A 354 -20.63 2.83 2.05
N ILE A 355 -21.94 2.84 1.73
CA ILE A 355 -22.95 3.58 2.51
C ILE A 355 -23.12 3.01 3.92
N VAL A 356 -23.01 1.70 4.10
CA VAL A 356 -23.13 1.07 5.43
C VAL A 356 -21.90 1.35 6.29
N CYS A 357 -20.70 1.34 5.68
CA CYS A 357 -19.44 1.49 6.41
C CYS A 357 -19.03 2.95 6.64
N THR A 358 -19.64 3.91 5.96
CA THR A 358 -19.21 5.32 6.01
C THR A 358 -20.38 6.28 6.16
N SER A 359 -20.14 7.40 6.84
CA SER A 359 -21.09 8.50 6.98
C SER A 359 -20.87 9.55 5.89
N ASP A 360 -21.92 10.29 5.51
CA ASP A 360 -21.88 11.43 4.58
C ASP A 360 -21.21 11.16 3.22
N ASN A 361 -21.42 9.96 2.68
CA ASN A 361 -20.79 9.53 1.44
C ASN A 361 -21.63 9.83 0.20
N ALA A 362 -21.66 11.11 -0.21
CA ALA A 362 -22.39 11.57 -1.38
C ALA A 362 -22.03 10.78 -2.66
N ILE A 363 -20.74 10.49 -2.86
CA ILE A 363 -20.25 9.75 -4.03
C ILE A 363 -20.83 8.33 -4.07
N ALA A 364 -20.90 7.65 -2.93
CA ALA A 364 -21.49 6.31 -2.86
C ALA A 364 -22.99 6.32 -3.16
N TYR A 365 -23.73 7.31 -2.67
CA TYR A 365 -25.16 7.46 -3.01
C TYR A 365 -25.39 7.69 -4.51
N THR A 366 -24.61 8.59 -5.12
CA THR A 366 -24.72 8.89 -6.57
C THR A 366 -24.40 7.67 -7.42
N ASN A 367 -23.30 6.96 -7.11
CA ASN A 367 -22.92 5.78 -7.88
C ASN A 367 -23.86 4.59 -7.64
N LEU A 368 -24.48 4.47 -6.45
CA LEU A 368 -25.53 3.47 -6.23
C LEU A 368 -26.78 3.80 -7.05
N ALA A 369 -27.18 5.08 -7.12
CA ALA A 369 -28.30 5.52 -7.95
C ALA A 369 -28.06 5.20 -9.42
N GLU A 370 -26.87 5.50 -9.94
CA GLU A 370 -26.46 5.17 -11.30
C GLU A 370 -26.49 3.67 -11.57
N ALA A 371 -25.98 2.85 -10.64
CA ALA A 371 -26.04 1.40 -10.75
C ALA A 371 -27.48 0.85 -10.78
N CYS A 372 -28.40 1.48 -10.03
CA CYS A 372 -29.82 1.14 -10.07
C CYS A 372 -30.48 1.60 -11.39
N PHE A 373 -30.09 2.76 -11.92
CA PHE A 373 -30.58 3.28 -13.19
C PHE A 373 -30.26 2.33 -14.33
N GLN A 374 -29.00 1.92 -14.46
CA GLN A 374 -28.54 1.04 -15.54
C GLN A 374 -29.23 -0.33 -15.56
N LYS A 375 -29.85 -0.75 -14.44
CA LYS A 375 -30.59 -2.00 -14.32
C LYS A 375 -32.12 -1.84 -14.42
N GLY A 376 -32.62 -0.63 -14.68
CA GLY A 376 -34.06 -0.35 -14.76
C GLY A 376 -34.82 -0.47 -13.43
N LYS A 377 -34.14 -0.53 -12.28
CA LYS A 377 -34.75 -0.78 -10.95
C LYS A 377 -35.12 0.51 -10.20
N TRP A 378 -35.86 1.41 -10.86
CA TRP A 378 -36.12 2.76 -10.35
C TRP A 378 -37.11 2.86 -9.19
N THR A 379 -37.91 1.86 -8.87
CA THR A 379 -39.19 2.11 -8.16
C THR A 379 -39.14 2.07 -6.63
N ARG A 380 -38.10 1.51 -5.98
CA ARG A 380 -38.09 1.39 -4.50
C ARG A 380 -36.79 1.83 -3.80
N ARG A 381 -35.62 1.54 -4.37
CA ARG A 381 -34.32 1.91 -3.76
C ARG A 381 -33.90 3.36 -4.06
N SER A 382 -34.28 3.90 -5.21
CA SER A 382 -34.05 5.31 -5.59
C SER A 382 -34.69 6.29 -4.61
N LEU A 383 -35.86 5.95 -4.05
CA LEU A 383 -36.58 6.73 -3.04
C LEU A 383 -35.84 6.79 -1.71
N ILE A 384 -35.16 5.71 -1.31
CA ILE A 384 -34.34 5.66 -0.09
C ILE A 384 -33.07 6.49 -0.29
N VAL A 385 -32.42 6.36 -1.45
CA VAL A 385 -31.26 7.20 -1.83
C VAL A 385 -31.65 8.67 -1.88
N ARG A 386 -32.80 9.02 -2.47
CA ARG A 386 -33.31 10.40 -2.56
C ARG A 386 -33.75 10.97 -1.20
N LYS A 387 -34.38 10.16 -0.33
CA LYS A 387 -34.74 10.58 1.05
C LYS A 387 -33.50 10.80 1.92
N ARG A 388 -32.50 9.91 1.87
CA ARG A 388 -31.26 10.09 2.64
C ARG A 388 -30.34 11.17 2.07
N TRP A 389 -30.32 11.37 0.75
CA TRP A 389 -29.62 12.49 0.12
C TRP A 389 -30.16 13.84 0.60
N LYS A 390 -31.50 13.99 0.71
CA LYS A 390 -32.13 15.21 1.24
C LYS A 390 -31.86 15.47 2.72
N LEU A 391 -31.44 14.47 3.49
CA LEU A 391 -31.09 14.60 4.91
C LEU A 391 -29.63 15.03 5.13
N ILE A 392 -28.79 15.03 4.08
CA ILE A 392 -27.45 15.63 4.13
C ILE A 392 -27.66 17.15 3.98
N PRO A 393 -27.43 17.96 5.03
CA PRO A 393 -27.69 19.39 4.95
C PRO A 393 -26.82 20.01 3.84
N PRO A 394 -27.39 20.87 2.97
CA PRO A 394 -26.59 21.59 2.01
C PRO A 394 -25.56 22.44 2.77
N LYS A 395 -24.27 22.26 2.48
CA LYS A 395 -23.22 23.14 3.00
C LYS A 395 -23.60 24.57 2.64
N ARG A 396 -23.97 25.38 3.63
CA ARG A 396 -24.10 26.83 3.49
C ARG A 396 -22.73 27.36 3.07
N SER A 397 -22.54 27.65 1.79
CA SER A 397 -21.48 28.53 1.31
C SER A 397 -21.73 29.91 1.91
N ARG A 398 -21.15 30.19 3.08
CA ARG A 398 -20.99 31.57 3.53
C ARG A 398 -19.84 32.16 2.73
N THR A 399 -20.14 32.75 1.58
CA THR A 399 -19.35 33.83 1.01
C THR A 399 -19.48 35.03 1.95
N PRO A 400 -18.39 35.54 2.54
CA PRO A 400 -18.40 36.89 3.07
C PRO A 400 -18.40 37.86 1.88
N LEU A 401 -19.28 38.85 1.94
CA LEU A 401 -19.32 40.03 1.08
C LEU A 401 -17.99 40.79 1.08
#